data_AF-A0A7I7UGX5-F1
#
_entry.id   AF-A0A7I7UGX5-F1
#
_cell.length_a   1.000
_cell.length_b   1.000
_cell.length_c   1.000
_cell.angle_alpha   90.00
_cell.angle_beta   90.00
_cell.angle_gamma   90.00
#
_symmetry.space_group_name_H-M   'P 1'
#
loop_
_entity.id
_entity.type
_entity.pdbx_description
1 polymer ?
#
loop_
_entity_poly.entity_id
_entity_poly.type
_entity_poly.pdbx_seq_one_letter_code
_entity_poly.pdbx_strand_id
1 'polypeptide(L)'
;MLVDPEILRVLAGQVDAASATVREADVGDKTSSAADGLPGSTTRWAVRLVGAHLAERAEAIAANLTELGRAVRGAGEGYEVTDAELAGSLDEIF
;
A
#
# COMPACT_ATOMS: atom_id res chain seq x y z
N MET A 1 0.36 -20.01 19.52
CA MET A 1 1.81 -19.89 19.30
C MET A 1 2.16 -18.42 19.36
N LEU A 2 3.25 -18.07 20.01
CA LEU A 2 3.70 -16.68 20.15
C LEU A 2 4.49 -16.27 18.92
N VAL A 3 4.33 -15.01 18.49
CA VAL A 3 5.03 -14.46 17.33
C VAL A 3 6.37 -13.87 17.78
N ASP A 4 7.42 -14.07 16.97
CA ASP A 4 8.74 -13.52 17.24
C ASP A 4 8.76 -11.99 16.97
N PRO A 5 9.07 -11.15 17.97
CA PRO A 5 9.11 -9.69 17.82
C PRO A 5 10.13 -9.19 16.79
N GLU A 6 11.24 -9.91 16.57
CA GLU A 6 12.26 -9.49 15.61
C GLU A 6 11.79 -9.69 14.17
N ILE A 7 11.07 -10.79 13.92
CA ILE A 7 10.43 -11.03 12.62
C ILE A 7 9.40 -9.93 12.33
N LEU A 8 8.65 -9.49 13.34
CA LEU A 8 7.71 -8.37 13.20
C LEU A 8 8.43 -7.06 12.88
N ARG A 9 9.55 -6.73 13.53
CA ARG A 9 10.33 -5.53 13.17
C ARG A 9 10.85 -5.56 11.74
N VAL A 10 11.34 -6.71 11.27
CA VAL A 10 11.78 -6.88 9.88
C VAL A 10 10.61 -6.72 8.92
N LEU A 11 9.47 -7.35 9.21
CA LEU A 11 8.26 -7.25 8.39
C LEU A 11 7.78 -5.79 8.30
N ALA A 12 7.76 -5.06 9.42
CA ALA A 12 7.41 -3.65 9.43
C ALA A 12 8.33 -2.82 8.51
N GLY A 13 9.64 -3.08 8.53
CA GLY A 13 10.59 -2.43 7.63
C GLY A 13 10.37 -2.77 6.14
N GLN A 14 10.07 -4.03 5.82
CA GLN A 14 9.76 -4.46 4.45
C GLN A 14 8.48 -3.80 3.91
N VAL A 15 7.46 -3.68 4.76
CA VAL A 15 6.17 -3.11 4.41
C VAL A 15 6.25 -1.60 4.20
N ASP A 16 7.03 -0.89 5.02
CA ASP A 16 7.33 0.53 4.80
C ASP A 16 8.03 0.75 3.45
N ALA A 17 9.03 -0.09 3.12
CA ALA A 17 9.75 -0.03 1.83
C ALA A 17 8.83 -0.34 0.64
N ALA A 18 7.92 -1.31 0.79
CA ALA A 18 6.93 -1.65 -0.24
C ALA A 18 5.94 -0.48 -0.46
N SER A 19 5.44 0.14 0.62
CA SER A 19 4.56 1.31 0.53
C SER A 19 5.24 2.47 -0.20
N ALA A 20 6.51 2.74 0.11
CA ALA A 20 7.31 3.75 -0.60
C ALA A 20 7.47 3.42 -2.09
N THR A 21 7.74 2.16 -2.43
CA THR A 21 7.88 1.69 -3.82
C THR A 21 6.57 1.87 -4.60
N VAL A 22 5.42 1.58 -4.00
CA VAL A 22 4.10 1.77 -4.63
C VAL A 22 3.86 3.26 -4.93
N ARG A 23 4.18 4.15 -3.99
CA ARG A 23 4.06 5.60 -4.21
C ARG A 23 5.02 6.11 -5.28
N GLU A 24 6.28 5.67 -5.26
CA GLU A 24 7.29 6.06 -6.24
C GLU A 24 6.98 5.56 -7.66
N ALA A 25 6.28 4.43 -7.78
CA ALA A 25 5.84 3.92 -9.08
C ALA A 25 4.94 4.91 -9.82
N ASP A 26 4.21 5.78 -9.10
CA ASP A 26 3.38 6.88 -9.62
C ASP A 26 2.57 6.50 -10.87
N VAL A 27 1.92 5.33 -10.78
CA VAL A 27 1.21 4.70 -11.90
C VAL A 27 0.01 5.54 -12.36
N GLY A 28 -0.57 6.32 -11.45
CA GLY A 28 -1.68 7.22 -11.74
C GLY A 28 -1.26 8.36 -12.66
N ASP A 29 -0.21 9.11 -12.29
CA ASP A 29 0.27 10.24 -13.09
C ASP A 29 0.80 9.79 -14.45
N LYS A 30 1.63 8.74 -14.45
CA LYS A 30 2.19 8.15 -15.69
C LYS A 30 1.10 7.70 -16.66
N THR A 31 0.00 7.14 -16.15
CA THR A 31 -1.13 6.75 -17.00
C THR A 31 -1.92 7.97 -17.48
N SER A 32 -2.16 8.94 -16.60
CA SER A 32 -2.96 10.13 -16.91
C SER A 32 -2.33 11.01 -18.00
N SER A 33 -0.99 11.04 -18.05
CA SER A 33 -0.19 11.81 -19.01
C SER A 33 0.12 11.05 -20.31
N ALA A 34 -0.13 9.75 -20.37
CA ALA A 34 0.26 8.88 -21.49
C ALA A 34 -0.30 9.30 -22.86
N ALA A 35 -1.44 10.00 -22.90
CA ALA A 35 -2.06 10.49 -24.14
C ALA A 35 -2.15 12.02 -24.22
N ASP A 36 -1.32 12.76 -23.49
CA ASP A 36 -1.28 14.22 -23.61
C ASP A 36 -0.84 14.69 -25.01
N GLY A 37 -0.16 13.84 -25.78
CA GLY A 37 0.14 14.06 -27.20
C GLY A 37 -1.07 13.97 -28.15
N LEU A 38 -2.27 13.62 -27.65
CA LEU A 38 -3.50 13.47 -28.44
C LEU A 38 -4.59 14.46 -27.98
N PRO A 39 -4.37 15.79 -28.06
CA PRO A 39 -5.33 16.78 -27.59
C PRO A 39 -6.68 16.68 -28.30
N GLY A 40 -7.77 16.76 -27.54
CA GLY A 40 -9.14 16.70 -28.07
C GLY A 40 -9.65 15.29 -28.39
N SER A 41 -8.79 14.26 -28.29
CA SER A 41 -9.21 12.87 -28.52
C SER A 41 -9.97 12.28 -27.32
N THR A 42 -10.89 11.36 -27.61
CA THR A 42 -11.52 10.51 -26.59
C THR A 42 -10.48 9.71 -25.80
N THR A 43 -9.40 9.29 -26.47
CA THR A 43 -8.27 8.58 -25.83
C THR A 43 -7.66 9.39 -24.70
N ARG A 44 -7.44 10.71 -24.89
CA ARG A 44 -6.91 11.60 -23.85
C ARG A 44 -7.81 11.67 -22.63
N TRP A 45 -9.13 11.69 -22.84
CA TRP A 45 -10.09 11.66 -21.73
C TRP A 45 -10.10 10.30 -21.02
N ALA A 46 -10.07 9.20 -21.78
CA ALA A 46 -10.08 7.86 -21.24
C ALA A 46 -8.84 7.57 -20.37
N VAL A 47 -7.64 7.93 -20.82
CA VAL A 47 -6.43 7.69 -20.02
C VAL A 47 -6.38 8.55 -18.76
N ARG A 48 -6.97 9.75 -18.76
CA ARG A 48 -7.11 10.57 -17.55
C ARG A 48 -8.04 9.92 -16.52
N LEU A 49 -9.17 9.38 -16.98
CA LEU A 49 -10.10 8.66 -16.10
C LEU A 49 -9.45 7.40 -15.50
N VAL A 50 -8.77 6.60 -16.33
CA VAL A 50 -8.07 5.40 -15.87
C VAL A 50 -6.91 5.76 -14.94
N GLY A 51 -6.14 6.79 -15.27
CA GLY A 51 -5.04 7.28 -14.42
C GLY A 51 -5.52 7.74 -13.05
N ALA A 52 -6.63 8.48 -12.99
CA ALA A 52 -7.26 8.85 -11.73
C ALA A 52 -7.66 7.62 -10.90
N HIS A 53 -8.29 6.62 -11.53
CA HIS A 53 -8.65 5.38 -10.84
C HIS A 53 -7.42 4.61 -10.32
N LEU A 54 -6.35 4.54 -11.13
CA LEU A 54 -5.11 3.89 -10.70
C LEU A 54 -4.43 4.64 -9.55
N ALA A 55 -4.51 5.97 -9.52
CA ALA A 55 -4.01 6.77 -8.40
C ALA A 55 -4.75 6.44 -7.10
N GLU A 56 -6.08 6.39 -7.13
CA GLU A 56 -6.91 6.00 -5.98
C GLU A 56 -6.55 4.59 -5.47
N ARG A 57 -6.39 3.63 -6.38
CA ARG A 57 -6.01 2.25 -6.01
C ARG A 57 -4.60 2.16 -5.45
N ALA A 58 -3.64 2.87 -6.03
CA ALA A 58 -2.27 2.89 -5.55
C ALA A 58 -2.16 3.50 -4.14
N GLU A 59 -2.89 4.60 -3.87
CA GLU A 59 -2.90 5.19 -2.53
C GLU A 59 -3.60 4.28 -1.51
N ALA A 60 -4.69 3.60 -1.89
CA ALA A 60 -5.33 2.62 -1.01
C ALA A 60 -4.38 1.47 -0.62
N ILE A 61 -3.62 0.93 -1.59
CA ILE A 61 -2.60 -0.09 -1.31
C ILE A 61 -1.51 0.47 -0.39
N ALA A 62 -1.00 1.66 -0.67
CA ALA A 62 0.04 2.28 0.14
C ALA A 62 -0.44 2.59 1.58
N ALA A 63 -1.70 2.98 1.74
CA ALA A 63 -2.35 3.19 3.03
C ALA A 63 -2.49 1.90 3.83
N ASN A 64 -3.00 0.83 3.21
CA ASN A 64 -3.14 -0.49 3.85
C ASN A 64 -1.78 -1.05 4.28
N LEU A 65 -0.74 -0.89 3.44
CA LEU A 65 0.63 -1.26 3.83
C LEU A 65 1.12 -0.42 5.02
N THR A 66 0.85 0.88 5.03
CA THR A 66 1.22 1.74 6.18
C THR A 66 0.52 1.29 7.47
N GLU A 67 -0.74 0.90 7.38
CA GLU A 67 -1.52 0.38 8.52
C GLU A 67 -0.98 -0.97 9.02
N LEU A 68 -0.67 -1.89 8.10
CA LEU A 68 -0.03 -3.16 8.42
C LEU A 68 1.31 -2.93 9.12
N GLY A 69 2.13 -2.00 8.62
CA GLY A 69 3.40 -1.63 9.25
C GLY A 69 3.24 -1.05 10.66
N ARG A 70 2.11 -0.38 10.96
CA ARG A 70 1.78 0.09 12.33
C ARG A 70 1.33 -1.06 13.22
N ALA A 71 0.43 -1.91 12.76
CA ALA A 71 -0.06 -3.07 13.50
C ALA A 71 1.11 -4.00 13.91
N VAL A 72 1.97 -4.32 12.95
CA VAL A 72 3.14 -5.18 13.15
C VAL A 72 4.16 -4.55 14.12
N ARG A 73 4.43 -3.25 14.01
CA ARG A 73 5.37 -2.55 14.90
C ARG A 73 4.83 -2.41 16.31
N GLY A 74 3.52 -2.15 16.45
CA GLY A 74 2.83 -2.17 17.75
C GLY A 74 2.91 -3.53 18.43
N ALA A 75 2.74 -4.62 17.66
CA ALA A 75 2.94 -5.99 18.14
C ALA A 75 4.41 -6.28 18.52
N GLY A 76 5.38 -5.81 17.74
CA GLY A 76 6.81 -6.02 17.99
C GLY A 76 7.42 -5.19 19.13
N GLU A 77 6.85 -4.02 19.45
CA GLU A 77 7.28 -3.18 20.59
C GLU A 77 6.53 -3.48 21.89
N GLY A 78 5.30 -4.01 21.81
CA GLY A 78 4.35 -4.05 22.94
C GLY A 78 4.34 -5.32 23.78
N TYR A 79 4.14 -6.50 23.20
CA TYR A 79 3.84 -7.72 23.97
C TYR A 79 4.17 -8.97 23.14
N GLU A 80 4.32 -10.12 23.80
CA GLU A 80 4.31 -11.44 23.16
C GLU A 80 2.91 -11.67 22.54
N VAL A 81 2.73 -11.28 21.26
CA VAL A 81 1.43 -11.37 20.58
C VAL A 81 1.20 -12.80 20.09
N THR A 82 -0.04 -13.28 20.22
CA THR A 82 -0.40 -14.57 19.65
C THR A 82 -0.70 -14.47 18.15
N ASP A 83 -0.40 -15.53 17.39
CA ASP A 83 -0.67 -15.60 15.95
C ASP A 83 -2.13 -15.27 15.58
N ALA A 84 -3.09 -15.66 16.43
CA ALA A 84 -4.51 -15.40 16.22
C ALA A 84 -4.88 -13.92 16.35
N GLU A 85 -4.27 -13.20 17.31
CA GLU A 85 -4.49 -11.76 17.48
C GLU A 85 -3.87 -10.96 16.33
N LEU A 86 -2.69 -11.37 15.85
CA LEU A 86 -2.07 -10.78 14.67
C LEU A 86 -2.93 -11.00 13.43
N ALA A 87 -3.40 -12.22 13.19
CA ALA A 87 -4.26 -12.55 12.06
C ALA A 87 -5.54 -11.71 12.05
N GLY A 88 -6.19 -11.54 13.22
CA GLY A 88 -7.38 -10.69 13.34
C GLY A 88 -7.11 -9.23 12.95
N SER A 89 -5.97 -8.67 13.35
CA SER A 89 -5.59 -7.30 12.95
C SER A 89 -5.36 -7.15 11.45
N LEU A 90 -4.91 -8.21 10.77
CA LEU A 90 -4.67 -8.18 9.32
C LEU A 90 -5.97 -8.31 8.52
N ASP A 91 -6.94 -9.09 9.00
CA ASP A 91 -8.25 -9.23 8.38
C ASP A 91 -9.08 -7.92 8.41
N GLU A 92 -8.83 -7.02 9.35
CA GLU A 92 -9.50 -5.70 9.37
C GLU A 92 -8.95 -4.71 8.34
N ILE A 93 -7.73 -4.94 7.82
CA ILE A 93 -7.00 -4.02 6.93
C ILE A 93 -7.27 -4.35 5.44
N PHE A 94 -7.72 -5.56 5.12
CA PHE A 94 -7.93 -6.06 3.75
C PHE A 94 -9.38 -6.41 3.45
#